data_AF-A0A1G6CGS3-F1
#
_entry.id   AF-A0A1G6CGS3-F1
#
_cell.length_a   1.000
_cell.length_b   1.000
_cell.length_c   1.000
_cell.angle_alpha   90.00
_cell.angle_beta   90.00
_cell.angle_gamma   90.00
#
_symmetry.space_group_name_H-M   'P 1'
#
loop_
_entity.id
_entity.type
_entity.pdbx_description
1 polymer ?
#
loop_
_entity_poly.entity_id
_entity_poly.type
_entity_poly.pdbx_seq_one_letter_code
_entity_poly.pdbx_strand_id
1 'polypeptide(L)'
;MKRKMTRRHLIKYRNVAICLAAALTLGAMPASASTNSQLNDTKSKVNDLKEQQKEAEEKVDDLTDESADLQTKVEAYNSKMETLTAEIDEAQAEIDKTSSEHERVKEQVEKTKKELTKAKETAAAQLSNMKERIQFIYENGAQSYLAVFFESKSFADFLNRMEYVNAINNYDRDRLTEYEDTVDQIAKLQTDLEAEEEMLAQQEEALEEQKQAYEDKQDEMDELLTETKSELATSQENLEKAQQSQEDIETQLAQMEKKQKQLEEKAAKEEAARLAEIKEEEEETTTGTKVSASASDQELLSVIIYCEARGESYKSKLAVASVVVNRVASSKFPNSIKGVIYQSGQFSPVGSGIFAYYLANEKNDGYSDCVKAAKEILEGGSQFKYLYFRTVESAKKAGISGTVIDNMIFY
;
A
#
# COMPACT_ATOMS: atom_id res chain seq x y z
N MET A 1 -35.30 -25.28 -4.62
CA MET A 1 -34.63 -26.56 -4.24
C MET A 1 -33.19 -26.24 -3.84
N LYS A 2 -32.69 -26.84 -2.76
CA LYS A 2 -31.45 -26.55 -2.00
C LYS A 2 -30.27 -25.89 -2.77
N ARG A 3 -29.94 -24.63 -2.42
CA ARG A 3 -28.69 -23.94 -2.78
C ARG A 3 -27.47 -24.67 -2.16
N LYS A 4 -26.54 -25.12 -2.99
CA LYS A 4 -25.18 -25.50 -2.61
C LYS A 4 -24.22 -24.42 -3.10
N MET A 5 -23.97 -23.41 -2.28
CA MET A 5 -22.80 -22.54 -2.46
C MET A 5 -21.56 -23.30 -2.02
N THR A 6 -20.72 -23.67 -2.98
CA THR A 6 -19.40 -24.25 -2.73
C THR A 6 -18.36 -23.16 -2.55
N ARG A 7 -17.83 -23.11 -1.32
CA ARG A 7 -16.54 -22.53 -0.91
C ARG A 7 -15.52 -22.42 -2.04
N ARG A 8 -15.01 -21.21 -2.31
CA ARG A 8 -13.62 -20.94 -2.72
C ARG A 8 -13.33 -19.45 -2.56
N HIS A 9 -12.10 -19.14 -2.16
CA HIS A 9 -11.52 -17.81 -1.88
C HIS A 9 -11.70 -17.27 -0.45
N LEU A 10 -11.29 -18.09 0.52
CA LEU A 10 -10.66 -17.61 1.74
C LEU A 10 -9.17 -17.47 1.45
N ILE A 11 -8.64 -16.26 1.25
CA ILE A 11 -7.23 -15.92 1.51
C ILE A 11 -7.07 -14.39 1.55
N LYS A 12 -6.80 -13.92 2.78
CA LYS A 12 -5.91 -12.81 3.18
C LYS A 12 -6.22 -11.42 2.62
N TYR A 13 -6.84 -10.58 3.46
CA TYR A 13 -6.18 -9.37 3.97
C TYR A 13 -6.61 -9.16 5.43
N ARG A 14 -5.62 -9.29 6.33
CA ARG A 14 -5.75 -9.05 7.76
C ARG A 14 -5.89 -7.54 7.94
N ASN A 15 -7.01 -7.11 8.53
CA ASN A 15 -7.17 -5.79 9.11
C ASN A 15 -5.97 -5.46 10.00
N VAL A 16 -5.10 -4.57 9.54
CA VAL A 16 -4.07 -3.93 10.38
C VAL A 16 -4.52 -2.48 10.54
N ALA A 17 -5.51 -2.31 11.42
CA ALA A 17 -5.85 -1.02 11.98
C ALA A 17 -4.83 -0.69 13.08
N ILE A 18 -3.77 0.03 12.73
CA ILE A 18 -2.87 0.65 13.71
C ILE A 18 -3.41 2.06 13.96
N CYS A 19 -4.34 2.16 14.91
CA CYS A 19 -4.71 3.43 15.52
C CYS A 19 -3.65 3.78 16.57
N LEU A 20 -2.66 4.61 16.21
CA LEU A 20 -1.73 5.20 17.17
C LEU A 20 -2.22 6.59 17.56
N ALA A 21 -3.22 6.61 18.44
CA ALA A 21 -3.60 7.80 19.19
C ALA A 21 -2.56 8.03 20.30
N ALA A 22 -1.51 8.79 20.02
CA ALA A 22 -0.60 9.29 21.05
C ALA A 22 -1.19 10.57 21.65
N ALA A 23 -1.93 10.39 22.74
CA ALA A 23 -2.48 11.46 23.55
C ALA A 23 -1.37 12.39 24.07
N LEU A 24 -1.49 13.67 23.71
CA LEU A 24 -0.77 14.79 24.31
C LEU A 24 -1.12 14.91 25.81
N THR A 25 -0.17 14.58 26.67
CA THR A 25 -0.15 15.08 28.05
C THR A 25 0.84 16.24 28.14
N LEU A 26 0.27 17.44 28.22
CA LEU A 26 0.93 18.66 28.64
C LEU A 26 1.21 18.51 30.15
N GLY A 27 2.48 18.32 30.55
CA GLY A 27 2.84 18.15 31.96
C GLY A 27 4.33 18.32 32.23
N ALA A 28 4.67 19.48 32.81
CA ALA A 28 5.88 19.81 33.57
C ALA A 28 7.25 19.33 33.03
N MET A 29 8.04 20.29 32.52
CA MET A 29 9.48 20.14 32.27
C MET A 29 10.23 19.68 33.53
N PRO A 30 10.98 18.57 33.47
CA PRO A 30 12.12 18.35 34.35
C PRO A 30 13.32 19.11 33.77
N ALA A 31 13.85 20.05 34.55
CA ALA A 31 15.22 20.51 34.40
C ALA A 31 16.15 19.29 34.57
N SER A 32 17.12 19.13 33.64
CA SER A 32 18.32 18.25 33.66
C SER A 32 18.44 17.26 32.48
N ALA A 33 18.17 17.68 31.24
CA ALA A 33 18.71 17.00 30.06
C ALA A 33 19.67 17.95 29.35
N SER A 34 20.91 17.53 29.08
CA SER A 34 21.85 18.35 28.31
C SER A 34 21.31 18.58 26.90
N THR A 35 21.59 19.75 26.31
CA THR A 35 21.14 20.12 24.96
C THR A 35 21.50 19.04 23.93
N ASN A 36 22.63 18.34 24.12
CA ASN A 36 23.04 17.19 23.30
C ASN A 36 22.13 15.95 23.43
N SER A 37 21.59 15.64 24.62
CA SER A 37 20.63 14.54 24.79
C SER A 37 19.33 14.84 24.04
N GLN A 38 18.81 16.06 24.19
CA GLN A 38 17.58 16.49 23.51
C GLN A 38 17.75 16.52 21.98
N LEU A 39 18.95 16.86 21.51
CA LEU A 39 19.29 16.86 20.08
C LEU A 39 19.29 15.43 19.50
N ASN A 40 19.90 14.46 20.20
CA ASN A 40 19.93 13.07 19.74
C ASN A 40 18.53 12.44 19.73
N ASP A 41 17.70 12.70 20.75
CA ASP A 41 16.31 12.22 20.80
C ASP A 41 15.48 12.82 19.65
N THR A 42 15.69 14.10 19.34
CA THR A 42 14.99 14.77 18.22
C THR A 42 15.45 14.21 16.88
N LYS A 43 16.75 13.94 16.70
CA LYS A 43 17.30 13.29 15.49
C LYS A 43 16.72 11.90 15.26
N SER A 44 16.59 11.09 16.32
CA SER A 44 15.95 9.77 16.21
C SER A 44 14.51 9.90 15.72
N LYS A 45 13.73 10.80 16.32
CA LYS A 45 12.33 11.02 15.92
C LYS A 45 12.18 11.54 14.49
N VAL A 46 13.11 12.39 14.03
CA VAL A 46 13.14 12.85 12.63
C VAL A 46 13.39 11.68 11.68
N ASN A 47 14.31 10.77 12.02
CA ASN A 47 14.55 9.58 11.20
C ASN A 47 13.34 8.64 11.18
N ASP A 48 12.72 8.40 12.34
CA ASP A 48 11.51 7.56 12.44
C ASP A 48 10.35 8.15 11.62
N LEU A 49 10.16 9.48 11.67
CA LEU A 49 9.14 10.17 10.87
C LEU A 49 9.46 10.14 9.37
N LYS A 50 10.74 10.19 8.97
CA LYS A 50 11.13 10.03 7.55
C LYS A 50 10.84 8.64 7.02
N GLU A 51 11.05 7.61 7.83
CA GLU A 51 10.69 6.24 7.44
C GLU A 51 9.16 6.10 7.31
N GLN A 52 8.40 6.64 8.27
CA GLN A 52 6.94 6.66 8.19
C GLN A 52 6.42 7.46 6.99
N GLN A 53 7.06 8.57 6.64
CA GLN A 53 6.73 9.35 5.44
C GLN A 53 6.89 8.49 4.19
N LYS A 54 8.00 7.76 4.08
CA LYS A 54 8.27 6.90 2.94
C LYS A 54 7.27 5.74 2.84
N GLU A 55 6.94 5.08 3.95
CA GLU A 55 5.91 4.03 3.98
C GLU A 55 4.52 4.59 3.60
N ALA A 56 4.21 5.81 4.03
CA ALA A 56 2.96 6.48 3.67
C ALA A 56 2.91 6.85 2.18
N GLU A 57 4.01 7.36 1.62
CA GLU A 57 4.17 7.63 0.18
C GLU A 57 3.97 6.37 -0.66
N GLU A 58 4.66 5.27 -0.34
CA GLU A 58 4.52 3.98 -1.04
C GLU A 58 3.05 3.50 -1.00
N LYS A 59 2.37 3.65 0.13
CA LYS A 59 0.96 3.27 0.26
C LYS A 59 -0.01 4.15 -0.53
N VAL A 60 0.28 5.45 -0.63
CA VAL A 60 -0.51 6.39 -1.45
C VAL A 60 -0.35 6.05 -2.93
N ASP A 61 0.87 5.74 -3.37
CA ASP A 61 1.14 5.31 -4.75
C ASP A 61 0.37 4.01 -5.08
N ASP A 62 0.48 2.98 -4.24
CA ASP A 62 -0.24 1.71 -4.41
C ASP A 62 -1.76 1.90 -4.52
N LEU A 63 -2.36 2.70 -3.62
CA LEU A 63 -3.80 2.97 -3.63
C LEU A 63 -4.24 3.86 -4.80
N THR A 64 -3.35 4.73 -5.28
CA THR A 64 -3.60 5.56 -6.46
C THR A 64 -3.65 4.69 -7.71
N ASP A 65 -2.70 3.78 -7.87
CA ASP A 65 -2.66 2.82 -8.97
C ASP A 65 -3.89 1.88 -8.93
N GLU A 66 -4.23 1.34 -7.75
CA GLU A 66 -5.42 0.50 -7.56
C GLU A 66 -6.71 1.26 -7.92
N SER A 67 -6.84 2.53 -7.49
CA SER A 67 -7.99 3.37 -7.83
C SER A 67 -8.08 3.66 -9.33
N ALA A 68 -6.96 3.92 -10.00
CA ALA A 68 -6.91 4.17 -11.43
C ALA A 68 -7.29 2.91 -12.25
N ASP A 69 -6.81 1.74 -11.83
CA ASP A 69 -7.17 0.44 -12.43
C ASP A 69 -8.65 0.13 -12.25
N LEU A 70 -9.20 0.32 -11.03
CA LEU A 70 -10.62 0.14 -10.75
C LEU A 70 -11.47 1.13 -11.55
N GLN A 71 -11.03 2.37 -11.69
CA GLN A 71 -11.74 3.37 -12.49
C GLN A 71 -11.76 3.01 -13.98
N THR A 72 -10.63 2.55 -14.51
CA THR A 72 -10.54 2.02 -15.89
C THR A 72 -11.48 0.82 -16.08
N LYS A 73 -11.58 -0.08 -15.10
CA LYS A 73 -12.53 -1.20 -15.12
C LYS A 73 -13.98 -0.72 -15.10
N VAL A 74 -14.34 0.27 -14.27
CA VAL A 74 -15.68 0.86 -14.24
C VAL A 74 -16.03 1.47 -15.59
N GLU A 75 -15.12 2.20 -16.22
CA GLU A 75 -15.34 2.77 -17.57
C GLU A 75 -15.53 1.66 -18.62
N ALA A 76 -14.70 0.62 -18.58
CA ALA A 76 -14.85 -0.53 -19.47
C ALA A 76 -16.19 -1.27 -19.24
N TYR A 77 -16.63 -1.44 -18.00
CA TYR A 77 -17.92 -2.06 -17.68
C TYR A 77 -19.10 -1.18 -18.08
N ASN A 78 -19.01 0.14 -17.93
CA ASN A 78 -20.04 1.06 -18.44
C ASN A 78 -20.15 0.99 -19.98
N SER A 79 -19.03 0.90 -20.71
CA SER A 79 -19.06 0.73 -22.17
C SER A 79 -19.61 -0.64 -22.59
N LYS A 80 -19.25 -1.71 -21.86
CA LYS A 80 -19.88 -3.02 -22.04
C LYS A 80 -21.38 -2.99 -21.75
N MET A 81 -21.81 -2.19 -20.77
CA MET A 81 -23.21 -1.98 -20.46
C MET A 81 -23.97 -1.37 -21.63
N GLU A 82 -23.45 -0.31 -22.24
CA GLU A 82 -24.09 0.28 -23.42
C GLU A 82 -24.23 -0.73 -24.57
N THR A 83 -23.20 -1.54 -24.80
CA THR A 83 -23.23 -2.60 -25.83
C THR A 83 -24.25 -3.68 -25.48
N LEU A 84 -24.27 -4.14 -24.23
CA LEU A 84 -25.19 -5.17 -23.77
C LEU A 84 -26.63 -4.68 -23.73
N THR A 85 -26.88 -3.41 -23.40
CA THR A 85 -28.21 -2.80 -23.50
C THR A 85 -28.73 -2.86 -24.94
N ALA A 86 -27.87 -2.60 -25.93
CA ALA A 86 -28.26 -2.77 -27.33
C ALA A 86 -28.55 -4.25 -27.68
N GLU A 87 -27.73 -5.19 -27.21
CA GLU A 87 -28.00 -6.64 -27.38
C GLU A 87 -29.30 -7.08 -26.69
N ILE A 88 -29.62 -6.52 -25.52
CA ILE A 88 -30.85 -6.75 -24.74
C ILE A 88 -32.05 -6.23 -25.52
N ASP A 89 -31.97 -5.02 -26.08
CA ASP A 89 -33.05 -4.45 -26.90
C ASP A 89 -33.29 -5.29 -28.17
N GLU A 90 -32.21 -5.78 -28.81
CA GLU A 90 -32.30 -6.68 -29.96
C GLU A 90 -32.92 -8.03 -29.57
N ALA A 91 -32.47 -8.63 -28.47
CA ALA A 91 -33.02 -9.88 -27.96
C ALA A 91 -34.50 -9.73 -27.59
N GLN A 92 -34.89 -8.63 -26.94
CA GLN A 92 -36.29 -8.34 -26.61
C GLN A 92 -37.15 -8.20 -27.87
N ALA A 93 -36.64 -7.55 -28.91
CA ALA A 93 -37.34 -7.43 -30.19
C ALA A 93 -37.55 -8.79 -30.88
N GLU A 94 -36.56 -9.69 -30.84
CA GLU A 94 -36.72 -11.05 -31.38
C GLU A 94 -37.63 -11.93 -30.50
N ILE A 95 -37.63 -11.77 -29.17
CA ILE A 95 -38.59 -12.41 -28.26
C ILE A 95 -40.01 -11.95 -28.60
N ASP A 96 -40.25 -10.65 -28.78
CA ASP A 96 -41.57 -10.10 -29.09
C ASP A 96 -42.10 -10.61 -30.44
N LYS A 97 -41.22 -10.69 -31.44
CA LYS A 97 -41.52 -11.25 -32.75
C LYS A 97 -41.87 -12.74 -32.66
N THR A 98 -41.04 -13.53 -31.97
CA THR A 98 -41.28 -14.97 -31.76
C THR A 98 -42.55 -15.22 -30.97
N SER A 99 -42.83 -14.41 -29.94
CA SER A 99 -44.07 -14.48 -29.16
C SER A 99 -45.30 -14.17 -30.01
N SER A 100 -45.19 -13.22 -30.94
CA SER A 100 -46.28 -12.88 -31.86
C SER A 100 -46.54 -13.99 -32.88
N GLU A 101 -45.48 -14.61 -33.40
CA GLU A 101 -45.59 -15.77 -34.28
C GLU A 101 -46.18 -16.98 -33.55
N HIS A 102 -45.76 -17.23 -32.31
CA HIS A 102 -46.29 -18.28 -31.45
C HIS A 102 -47.81 -18.14 -31.23
N GLU A 103 -48.30 -16.95 -30.87
CA GLU A 103 -49.74 -16.73 -30.70
C GLU A 103 -50.50 -16.92 -32.02
N ARG A 104 -49.91 -16.57 -33.17
CA ARG A 104 -50.53 -16.83 -34.48
C ARG A 104 -50.64 -18.33 -34.79
N VAL A 105 -49.60 -19.11 -34.50
CA VAL A 105 -49.62 -20.56 -34.71
C VAL A 105 -50.62 -21.22 -33.77
N LYS A 106 -50.70 -20.77 -32.52
CA LYS A 106 -51.68 -21.24 -31.53
C LYS A 106 -53.12 -21.00 -31.97
N GLU A 107 -53.41 -19.84 -32.54
CA GLU A 107 -54.72 -19.56 -33.15
C GLU A 107 -55.02 -20.47 -34.34
N GLN A 108 -54.02 -20.79 -35.16
CA GLN A 108 -54.14 -21.74 -36.28
C GLN A 108 -54.46 -23.15 -35.77
N VAL A 109 -53.74 -23.65 -34.77
CA VAL A 109 -53.99 -24.94 -34.11
C VAL A 109 -55.44 -25.05 -33.65
N GLU A 110 -55.97 -24.02 -32.96
CA GLU A 110 -57.36 -24.00 -32.49
C GLU A 110 -58.38 -23.99 -33.63
N LYS A 111 -58.05 -23.34 -34.76
CA LYS A 111 -58.88 -23.36 -35.96
C LYS A 111 -58.86 -24.75 -36.62
N THR A 112 -57.68 -25.34 -36.81
CA THR A 112 -57.49 -26.68 -37.39
C THR A 112 -58.21 -27.73 -36.56
N LYS A 113 -58.15 -27.66 -35.22
CA LYS A 113 -58.92 -28.52 -34.28
C LYS A 113 -60.43 -28.45 -34.50
N LYS A 114 -60.97 -27.23 -34.69
CA LYS A 114 -62.40 -27.03 -34.97
C LYS A 114 -62.80 -27.59 -36.32
N GLU A 115 -62.01 -27.34 -37.36
CA GLU A 115 -62.24 -27.87 -38.71
C GLU A 115 -62.18 -29.40 -38.72
N LEU A 116 -61.20 -29.99 -38.05
CA LEU A 116 -61.06 -31.43 -37.88
C LEU A 116 -62.26 -32.06 -37.17
N THR A 117 -62.74 -31.43 -36.10
CA THR A 117 -63.94 -31.88 -35.38
C THR A 117 -65.16 -31.89 -36.31
N LYS A 118 -65.38 -30.78 -37.04
CA LYS A 118 -66.50 -30.66 -37.98
C LYS A 118 -66.41 -31.66 -39.14
N ALA A 119 -65.21 -31.90 -39.67
CA ALA A 119 -64.99 -32.89 -40.72
C ALA A 119 -65.31 -34.31 -40.22
N LYS A 120 -64.88 -34.66 -39.00
CA LYS A 120 -65.20 -35.94 -38.34
C LYS A 120 -66.71 -36.12 -38.11
N GLU A 121 -67.41 -35.08 -37.67
CA GLU A 121 -68.87 -35.09 -37.53
C GLU A 121 -69.57 -35.30 -38.90
N THR A 122 -69.07 -34.63 -39.94
CA THR A 122 -69.58 -34.75 -41.31
C THR A 122 -69.40 -36.17 -41.86
N ALA A 123 -68.19 -36.72 -41.72
CA ALA A 123 -67.89 -38.10 -42.12
C ALA A 123 -68.78 -39.11 -41.38
N ALA A 124 -69.00 -38.91 -40.06
CA ALA A 124 -69.89 -39.78 -39.28
C ALA A 124 -71.34 -39.72 -39.78
N ALA A 125 -71.84 -38.53 -40.12
CA ALA A 125 -73.18 -38.36 -40.67
C ALA A 125 -73.32 -38.97 -42.08
N GLN A 126 -72.36 -38.73 -42.98
CA GLN A 126 -72.30 -39.33 -44.31
C GLN A 126 -72.28 -40.87 -44.22
N LEU A 127 -71.46 -41.43 -43.34
CA LEU A 127 -71.39 -42.87 -43.12
C LEU A 127 -72.70 -43.43 -42.57
N SER A 128 -73.36 -42.72 -41.66
CA SER A 128 -74.68 -43.13 -41.13
C SER A 128 -75.75 -43.16 -42.23
N ASN A 129 -75.84 -42.09 -43.03
CA ASN A 129 -76.77 -42.00 -44.16
C ASN A 129 -76.50 -43.11 -45.20
N MET A 130 -75.23 -43.38 -45.49
CA MET A 130 -74.83 -44.44 -46.41
C MET A 130 -75.20 -45.83 -45.87
N LYS A 131 -75.07 -46.08 -44.56
CA LYS A 131 -75.52 -47.32 -43.92
C LYS A 131 -77.02 -47.51 -44.05
N GLU A 132 -77.81 -46.49 -43.74
CA GLU A 132 -79.27 -46.53 -43.91
C GLU A 132 -79.66 -46.78 -45.37
N ARG A 133 -78.97 -46.13 -46.31
CA ARG A 133 -79.18 -46.32 -47.75
C ARG A 133 -78.87 -47.74 -48.20
N ILE A 134 -77.73 -48.30 -47.79
CA ILE A 134 -77.33 -49.67 -48.10
C ILE A 134 -78.31 -50.67 -47.47
N GLN A 135 -78.73 -50.45 -46.22
CA GLN A 135 -79.73 -51.26 -45.55
C GLN A 135 -81.05 -51.24 -46.31
N PHE A 136 -81.54 -50.06 -46.72
CA PHE A 136 -82.75 -49.93 -47.51
C PHE A 136 -82.67 -50.70 -48.83
N ILE A 137 -81.55 -50.57 -49.56
CA ILE A 137 -81.30 -51.30 -50.82
C ILE A 137 -81.27 -52.82 -50.58
N TYR A 138 -80.71 -53.27 -49.47
CA TYR A 138 -80.64 -54.69 -49.12
C TYR A 138 -82.01 -55.26 -48.73
N GLU A 139 -82.74 -54.58 -47.84
CA GLU A 139 -84.06 -55.00 -47.33
C GLU A 139 -85.14 -54.94 -48.41
N ASN A 140 -85.10 -53.94 -49.30
CA ASN A 140 -86.08 -53.76 -50.38
C ASN A 140 -85.59 -54.34 -51.72
N GLY A 141 -84.34 -54.81 -51.76
CA GLY A 141 -83.79 -55.85 -52.63
C GLY A 141 -83.58 -55.49 -54.11
N ALA A 142 -82.43 -55.94 -54.65
CA ALA A 142 -82.07 -55.88 -56.08
C ALA A 142 -83.09 -56.54 -57.05
N GLN A 143 -84.05 -57.33 -56.55
CA GLN A 143 -85.23 -57.77 -57.32
C GLN A 143 -86.10 -56.58 -57.76
N SER A 144 -86.10 -55.49 -57.00
CA SER A 144 -86.90 -54.29 -57.25
C SER A 144 -86.40 -53.48 -58.45
N TYR A 145 -85.09 -53.34 -58.68
CA TYR A 145 -84.60 -52.57 -59.84
C TYR A 145 -84.88 -53.29 -61.18
N LEU A 146 -84.63 -54.60 -61.26
CA LEU A 146 -85.00 -55.39 -62.44
C LEU A 146 -86.52 -55.49 -62.60
N ALA A 147 -87.28 -55.68 -61.51
CA ALA A 147 -88.74 -55.66 -61.55
C ALA A 147 -89.31 -54.30 -61.99
N VAL A 148 -88.75 -53.19 -61.54
CA VAL A 148 -89.11 -51.82 -61.95
C VAL A 148 -88.94 -51.66 -63.46
N PHE A 149 -87.92 -52.27 -64.06
CA PHE A 149 -87.73 -52.29 -65.52
C PHE A 149 -88.76 -53.19 -66.23
N PHE A 150 -89.00 -54.41 -65.73
CA PHE A 150 -89.93 -55.38 -66.35
C PHE A 150 -91.42 -55.08 -66.12
N GLU A 151 -91.78 -54.24 -65.13
CA GLU A 151 -93.15 -53.77 -64.86
C GLU A 151 -93.52 -52.50 -65.65
N SER A 152 -92.63 -52.00 -66.51
CA SER A 152 -92.90 -50.82 -67.33
C SER A 152 -94.07 -51.05 -68.30
N LYS A 153 -94.98 -50.07 -68.41
CA LYS A 153 -96.20 -50.20 -69.24
C LYS A 153 -95.99 -49.79 -70.71
N SER A 154 -94.87 -49.13 -71.01
CA SER A 154 -94.49 -48.67 -72.36
C SER A 154 -92.99 -48.47 -72.47
N PHE A 155 -92.47 -48.38 -73.71
CA PHE A 155 -91.05 -48.13 -73.94
C PHE A 155 -90.58 -46.75 -73.39
N ALA A 156 -91.44 -45.74 -73.39
CA ALA A 156 -91.10 -44.44 -72.79
C ALA A 156 -91.03 -44.50 -71.26
N ASP A 157 -91.95 -45.24 -70.61
CA ASP A 157 -91.92 -45.50 -69.17
C ASP A 157 -90.67 -46.31 -68.77
N PHE A 158 -90.29 -47.30 -69.59
CA PHE A 158 -89.03 -48.03 -69.44
C PHE A 158 -87.80 -47.12 -69.45
N LEU A 159 -87.68 -46.22 -70.44
CA LEU A 159 -86.55 -45.30 -70.55
C LEU A 159 -86.49 -44.31 -69.38
N ASN A 160 -87.62 -43.75 -68.96
CA ASN A 160 -87.66 -42.84 -67.81
C ASN A 160 -87.21 -43.55 -66.53
N ARG A 161 -87.68 -44.79 -66.30
CA ARG A 161 -87.25 -45.60 -65.14
C ARG A 161 -85.76 -45.93 -65.19
N MET A 162 -85.22 -46.24 -66.38
CA MET A 162 -83.79 -46.45 -66.58
C MET A 162 -82.98 -45.20 -66.24
N GLU A 163 -83.45 -44.02 -66.65
CA GLU A 163 -82.84 -42.74 -66.30
C GLU A 163 -82.86 -42.49 -64.78
N TYR A 164 -83.98 -42.74 -64.10
CA TYR A 164 -84.08 -42.62 -62.64
C TYR A 164 -83.13 -43.56 -61.90
N VAL A 165 -83.02 -44.83 -62.33
CA VAL A 165 -82.11 -45.79 -61.70
C VAL A 165 -80.66 -45.40 -61.92
N ASN A 166 -80.29 -44.89 -63.10
CA ASN A 166 -78.95 -44.37 -63.34
C ASN A 166 -78.67 -43.12 -62.51
N ALA A 167 -79.61 -42.17 -62.41
CA ALA A 167 -79.47 -40.97 -61.58
C ALA A 167 -79.27 -41.33 -60.10
N ILE A 168 -80.00 -42.33 -59.60
CA ILE A 168 -79.84 -42.86 -58.25
C ILE A 168 -78.47 -43.50 -58.04
N ASN A 169 -78.00 -44.35 -58.96
CA ASN A 169 -76.68 -44.97 -58.85
C ASN A 169 -75.56 -43.92 -58.88
N ASN A 170 -75.68 -42.91 -59.75
CA ASN A 170 -74.74 -41.80 -59.80
C ASN A 170 -74.75 -41.03 -58.48
N TYR A 171 -75.93 -40.70 -57.93
CA TYR A 171 -76.03 -40.04 -56.63
C TYR A 171 -75.36 -40.86 -55.51
N ASP A 172 -75.62 -42.17 -55.43
CA ASP A 172 -75.02 -43.05 -54.42
C ASP A 172 -73.49 -43.13 -54.59
N ARG A 173 -72.97 -43.12 -55.83
CA ARG A 173 -71.52 -43.03 -56.13
C ARG A 173 -70.93 -41.68 -55.72
N ASP A 174 -71.61 -40.58 -56.06
CA ASP A 174 -71.18 -39.23 -55.69
C ASP A 174 -71.15 -39.06 -54.16
N ARG A 175 -72.12 -39.63 -53.42
CA ARG A 175 -72.11 -39.63 -51.95
C ARG A 175 -70.91 -40.40 -51.38
N LEU A 176 -70.53 -41.52 -51.99
CA LEU A 176 -69.35 -42.28 -51.57
C LEU A 176 -68.07 -41.50 -51.84
N THR A 177 -67.94 -40.88 -53.02
CA THR A 177 -66.80 -40.03 -53.36
C THR A 177 -66.68 -38.84 -52.41
N GLU A 178 -67.78 -38.15 -52.08
CA GLU A 178 -67.75 -37.07 -51.09
C GLU A 178 -67.32 -37.55 -49.69
N TYR A 179 -67.68 -38.78 -49.31
CA TYR A 179 -67.23 -39.38 -48.05
C TYR A 179 -65.72 -39.70 -48.10
N GLU A 180 -65.23 -40.29 -49.19
CA GLU A 180 -63.80 -40.55 -49.42
C GLU A 180 -63.00 -39.24 -49.34
N ASP A 181 -63.44 -38.18 -50.02
CA ASP A 181 -62.83 -36.84 -49.97
C ASP A 181 -62.81 -36.28 -48.53
N THR A 182 -63.88 -36.49 -47.76
CA THR A 182 -63.95 -36.04 -46.36
C THR A 182 -62.98 -36.82 -45.47
N VAL A 183 -62.82 -38.13 -45.70
CA VAL A 183 -61.85 -38.96 -44.98
C VAL A 183 -60.42 -38.53 -45.30
N ASP A 184 -60.11 -38.24 -46.57
CA ASP A 184 -58.80 -37.71 -46.97
C ASP A 184 -58.52 -36.33 -46.36
N GLN A 185 -59.54 -35.47 -46.30
CA GLN A 185 -59.44 -34.18 -45.62
C GLN A 185 -59.16 -34.34 -44.13
N ILE A 186 -59.83 -35.29 -43.45
CA ILE A 186 -59.56 -35.60 -42.03
C ILE A 186 -58.10 -36.02 -41.86
N ALA A 187 -57.61 -36.95 -42.68
CA ALA A 187 -56.22 -37.43 -42.59
C ALA A 187 -55.23 -36.28 -42.75
N LYS A 188 -55.45 -35.39 -43.74
CA LYS A 188 -54.62 -34.20 -43.94
C LYS A 188 -54.67 -33.25 -42.74
N LEU A 189 -55.87 -32.91 -42.24
CA LEU A 189 -56.03 -32.04 -41.08
C LEU A 189 -55.39 -32.63 -39.81
N GLN A 190 -55.36 -33.95 -39.66
CA GLN A 190 -54.65 -34.60 -38.54
C GLN A 190 -53.14 -34.42 -38.67
N THR A 191 -52.57 -34.67 -39.86
CA THR A 191 -51.14 -34.47 -40.10
C THR A 191 -50.73 -33.00 -39.94
N ASP A 192 -51.52 -32.07 -40.49
CA ASP A 192 -51.27 -30.63 -40.37
C ASP A 192 -51.34 -30.20 -38.89
N LEU A 193 -52.32 -30.69 -38.13
CA LEU A 193 -52.44 -30.40 -36.70
C LEU A 193 -51.26 -30.92 -35.87
N GLU A 194 -50.82 -32.15 -36.11
CA GLU A 194 -49.66 -32.72 -35.40
C GLU A 194 -48.39 -31.90 -35.66
N ALA A 195 -48.17 -31.46 -36.91
CA ALA A 195 -47.04 -30.61 -37.27
C ALA A 195 -47.14 -29.21 -36.64
N GLU A 196 -48.33 -28.60 -36.62
CA GLU A 196 -48.58 -27.31 -35.98
C GLU A 196 -48.35 -27.38 -34.45
N GLU A 197 -48.80 -28.44 -33.78
CA GLU A 197 -48.58 -28.65 -32.33
C GLU A 197 -47.11 -28.89 -31.99
N GLU A 198 -46.36 -29.62 -32.82
CA GLU A 198 -44.92 -29.81 -32.64
C GLU A 198 -44.15 -28.48 -32.80
N MET A 199 -44.46 -27.71 -33.84
CA MET A 199 -43.87 -26.39 -34.05
C MET A 199 -44.17 -25.44 -32.89
N LEU A 200 -45.39 -25.48 -32.36
CA LEU A 200 -45.78 -24.66 -31.22
C LEU A 200 -44.95 -25.00 -29.98
N ALA A 201 -44.80 -26.29 -29.67
CA ALA A 201 -43.99 -26.75 -28.53
C ALA A 201 -42.51 -26.35 -28.65
N GLN A 202 -41.92 -26.47 -29.85
CA GLN A 202 -40.55 -26.02 -30.10
C GLN A 202 -40.38 -24.51 -29.92
N GLN A 203 -41.38 -23.72 -30.34
CA GLN A 203 -41.39 -22.27 -30.13
C GLN A 203 -41.52 -21.91 -28.64
N GLU A 204 -42.34 -22.61 -27.86
CA GLU A 204 -42.46 -22.39 -26.41
C GLU A 204 -41.14 -22.64 -25.69
N GLU A 205 -40.46 -23.75 -26.00
CA GLU A 205 -39.16 -24.09 -25.42
C GLU A 205 -38.09 -23.06 -25.78
N ALA A 206 -37.99 -22.68 -27.06
CA ALA A 206 -37.03 -21.66 -27.51
C ALA A 206 -37.28 -20.29 -26.87
N LEU A 207 -38.54 -19.90 -26.68
CA LEU A 207 -38.91 -18.63 -26.05
C LEU A 207 -38.53 -18.61 -24.56
N GLU A 208 -38.69 -19.73 -23.86
CA GLU A 208 -38.29 -19.85 -22.46
C GLU A 208 -36.76 -19.78 -22.30
N GLU A 209 -36.02 -20.49 -23.16
CA GLU A 209 -34.55 -20.42 -23.17
C GLU A 209 -34.04 -19.00 -23.45
N GLN A 210 -34.64 -18.30 -24.41
CA GLN A 210 -34.30 -16.92 -24.73
C GLN A 210 -34.57 -15.97 -23.55
N LYS A 211 -35.72 -16.12 -22.87
CA LYS A 211 -36.07 -15.31 -21.70
C LYS A 211 -35.12 -15.55 -20.52
N GLN A 212 -34.75 -16.80 -20.27
CA GLN A 212 -33.80 -17.11 -19.20
C GLN A 212 -32.41 -16.54 -19.51
N ALA A 213 -31.92 -16.73 -20.74
CA ALA A 213 -30.62 -16.18 -21.14
C ALA A 213 -30.60 -14.64 -21.10
N TYR A 214 -31.74 -14.01 -21.37
CA TYR A 214 -31.94 -12.57 -21.23
C TYR A 214 -31.84 -12.13 -19.75
N GLU A 215 -32.53 -12.81 -18.84
CA GLU A 215 -32.51 -12.49 -17.40
C GLU A 215 -31.11 -12.70 -16.79
N ASP A 216 -30.45 -13.81 -17.12
CA ASP A 216 -29.10 -14.13 -16.65
C ASP A 216 -28.07 -13.06 -17.06
N LYS A 217 -28.18 -12.54 -18.29
CA LYS A 217 -27.32 -11.46 -18.80
C LYS A 217 -27.54 -10.13 -18.05
N GLN A 218 -28.77 -9.82 -17.65
CA GLN A 218 -29.06 -8.64 -16.85
C GLN A 218 -28.47 -8.75 -15.45
N ASP A 219 -28.69 -9.88 -14.79
CA ASP A 219 -28.22 -10.14 -13.43
C ASP A 219 -26.68 -10.14 -13.32
N GLU A 220 -25.97 -10.83 -14.23
CA GLU A 220 -24.50 -10.88 -14.22
C GLU A 220 -23.88 -9.47 -14.29
N MET A 221 -24.49 -8.60 -15.09
CA MET A 221 -23.97 -7.26 -15.31
C MET A 221 -24.23 -6.33 -14.12
N ASP A 222 -25.44 -6.37 -13.55
CA ASP A 222 -25.79 -5.60 -12.36
C ASP A 222 -24.90 -5.99 -11.17
N GLU A 223 -24.57 -7.28 -11.03
CA GLU A 223 -23.67 -7.79 -9.99
C GLU A 223 -22.24 -7.23 -10.16
N LEU A 224 -21.63 -7.41 -11.33
CA LEU A 224 -20.26 -6.96 -11.61
C LEU A 224 -20.09 -5.45 -11.48
N LEU A 225 -21.07 -4.67 -11.95
CA LEU A 225 -21.02 -3.20 -11.86
C LEU A 225 -21.14 -2.73 -10.41
N THR A 226 -22.03 -3.35 -9.64
CA THR A 226 -22.25 -3.00 -8.23
C THR A 226 -21.02 -3.34 -7.40
N GLU A 227 -20.43 -4.52 -7.59
CA GLU A 227 -19.20 -4.95 -6.90
C GLU A 227 -18.04 -3.99 -7.22
N THR A 228 -17.78 -3.73 -8.50
CA THR A 228 -16.64 -2.87 -8.91
C THR A 228 -16.81 -1.43 -8.41
N LYS A 229 -18.03 -0.86 -8.44
CA LYS A 229 -18.29 0.48 -7.90
C LYS A 229 -18.09 0.54 -6.39
N SER A 230 -18.47 -0.52 -5.67
CA SER A 230 -18.27 -0.61 -4.22
C SER A 230 -16.78 -0.71 -3.87
N GLU A 231 -16.00 -1.50 -4.62
CA GLU A 231 -14.54 -1.59 -4.46
C GLU A 231 -13.86 -0.25 -4.74
N LEU A 232 -14.23 0.43 -5.82
CA LEU A 232 -13.70 1.75 -6.17
C LEU A 232 -13.97 2.79 -5.06
N ALA A 233 -15.20 2.85 -4.56
CA ALA A 233 -15.56 3.77 -3.48
C ALA A 233 -14.73 3.51 -2.21
N THR A 234 -14.50 2.23 -1.87
CA THR A 234 -13.69 1.84 -0.72
C THR A 234 -12.22 2.20 -0.92
N SER A 235 -11.68 1.98 -2.12
CA SER A 235 -10.29 2.33 -2.45
C SER A 235 -10.05 3.85 -2.40
N GLN A 236 -10.98 4.63 -2.94
CA GLN A 236 -10.95 6.10 -2.87
C GLN A 236 -11.01 6.62 -1.42
N GLU A 237 -11.87 6.05 -0.58
CA GLU A 237 -11.92 6.41 0.86
C GLU A 237 -10.60 6.10 1.58
N ASN A 238 -9.97 4.96 1.25
CA ASN A 238 -8.68 4.59 1.83
C ASN A 238 -7.55 5.50 1.33
N LEU A 239 -7.59 5.92 0.07
CA LEU A 239 -6.65 6.85 -0.53
C LEU A 239 -6.72 8.23 0.16
N GLU A 240 -7.93 8.77 0.37
CA GLU A 240 -8.12 10.04 1.09
C GLU A 240 -7.53 9.98 2.51
N LYS A 241 -7.79 8.89 3.24
CA LYS A 241 -7.22 8.67 4.59
C LYS A 241 -5.70 8.55 4.56
N ALA A 242 -5.13 7.90 3.55
CA ALA A 242 -3.68 7.74 3.40
C ALA A 242 -3.01 9.08 3.10
N GLN A 243 -3.57 9.87 2.19
CA GLN A 243 -3.11 11.22 1.86
C GLN A 243 -3.15 12.15 3.07
N GLN A 244 -4.24 12.10 3.85
CA GLN A 244 -4.34 12.91 5.06
C GLN A 244 -3.31 12.50 6.11
N SER A 245 -3.05 11.20 6.28
CA SER A 245 -1.98 10.72 7.15
C SER A 245 -0.59 11.15 6.67
N GLN A 246 -0.35 11.19 5.37
CA GLN A 246 0.91 11.66 4.79
C GLN A 246 1.13 13.16 5.07
N GLU A 247 0.10 13.99 4.88
CA GLU A 247 0.15 15.43 5.17
C GLU A 247 0.41 15.71 6.67
N ASP A 248 -0.21 14.93 7.56
CA ASP A 248 0.03 15.00 9.00
C ASP A 248 1.49 14.66 9.36
N ILE A 249 2.06 13.61 8.73
CA ILE A 249 3.46 13.21 8.93
C ILE A 249 4.42 14.28 8.41
N GLU A 250 4.18 14.82 7.21
CA GLU A 250 4.99 15.92 6.66
C GLU A 250 4.98 17.14 7.59
N THR A 251 3.81 17.49 8.13
CA THR A 251 3.68 18.61 9.07
C THR A 251 4.47 18.36 10.35
N GLN A 252 4.39 17.16 10.93
CA GLN A 252 5.16 16.78 12.11
C GLN A 252 6.67 16.77 11.84
N LEU A 253 7.07 16.26 10.68
CA LEU A 253 8.47 16.23 10.26
C LEU A 253 9.04 17.65 10.13
N ALA A 254 8.32 18.56 9.47
CA ALA A 254 8.73 19.96 9.35
C ALA A 254 8.88 20.66 10.71
N GLN A 255 7.97 20.39 11.65
CA GLN A 255 8.06 20.90 13.02
C GLN A 255 9.28 20.34 13.77
N MET A 256 9.54 19.04 13.63
CA MET A 256 10.67 18.36 14.28
C MET A 256 12.01 18.80 13.69
N GLU A 257 12.13 18.96 12.37
CA GLU A 257 13.34 19.46 11.72
C GLU A 257 13.64 20.90 12.14
N LYS A 258 12.61 21.75 12.25
CA LYS A 258 12.76 23.11 12.80
C LYS A 258 13.27 23.10 14.24
N LYS A 259 12.73 22.20 15.07
CA LYS A 259 13.18 22.03 16.47
C LYS A 259 14.62 21.51 16.53
N GLN A 260 14.98 20.56 15.67
CA GLN A 260 16.35 20.06 15.57
C GLN A 260 17.32 21.21 15.26
N LYS A 261 17.02 22.04 14.25
CA LYS A 261 17.86 23.18 13.88
C LYS A 261 18.06 24.17 15.04
N GLN A 262 16.98 24.48 15.78
CA GLN A 262 17.07 25.33 16.97
C GLN A 262 17.97 24.74 18.06
N LEU A 263 17.89 23.42 18.29
CA LEU A 263 18.74 22.71 19.25
C LEU A 263 20.21 22.66 18.80
N GLU A 264 20.47 22.49 17.50
CA GLU A 264 21.82 22.53 16.92
C GLU A 264 22.46 23.92 17.09
N GLU A 265 21.71 24.98 16.78
CA GLU A 265 22.16 26.36 16.99
C GLU A 265 22.44 26.64 18.48
N LYS A 266 21.59 26.14 19.37
CA LYS A 266 21.78 26.27 20.82
C LYS A 266 23.02 25.52 21.31
N ALA A 267 23.20 24.26 20.88
CA ALA A 267 24.37 23.46 21.22
C ALA A 267 25.67 24.10 20.70
N ALA A 268 25.66 24.66 19.48
CA ALA A 268 26.81 25.38 18.93
C ALA A 268 27.14 26.65 19.71
N LYS A 269 26.13 27.41 20.16
CA LYS A 269 26.33 28.58 21.04
C LYS A 269 26.89 28.19 22.41
N GLU A 270 26.38 27.12 23.02
CA GLU A 270 26.88 26.59 24.30
C GLU A 270 28.33 26.11 24.18
N GLU A 271 28.67 25.40 23.11
CA GLU A 271 30.04 24.95 22.84
C GLU A 271 31.00 26.12 22.56
N ALA A 272 30.56 27.12 21.78
CA ALA A 272 31.34 28.33 21.52
C ALA A 272 31.56 29.16 22.79
N ALA A 273 30.55 29.26 23.67
CA ALA A 273 30.67 29.92 24.96
C ALA A 273 31.68 29.18 25.87
N ARG A 274 31.60 27.84 25.92
CA ARG A 274 32.58 27.00 26.65
C ARG A 274 34.01 27.19 26.14
N LEU A 275 34.19 27.26 24.82
CA LEU A 275 35.49 27.51 24.18
C LEU A 275 36.01 28.94 24.43
N ALA A 276 35.12 29.93 24.55
CA ALA A 276 35.48 31.31 24.88
C ALA A 276 35.88 31.45 26.35
N GLU A 277 35.16 30.79 27.26
CA GLU A 277 35.47 30.73 28.70
C GLU A 277 36.84 30.06 28.95
N ILE A 278 37.14 28.96 28.25
CA ILE A 278 38.47 28.33 28.29
C ILE A 278 39.57 29.29 27.80
N LYS A 279 39.30 30.13 26.78
CA LYS A 279 40.27 31.11 26.28
C LYS A 279 40.46 32.30 27.24
N GLU A 280 39.41 32.77 27.89
CA GLU A 280 39.52 33.84 28.90
C GLU A 280 40.29 33.35 30.15
N GLU A 281 40.06 32.11 30.59
CA GLU A 281 40.87 31.49 31.66
C GLU A 281 42.36 31.31 31.26
N GLU A 282 42.66 31.10 29.97
CA GLU A 282 44.03 31.05 29.44
C GLU A 282 44.71 32.44 29.32
N GLU A 283 43.95 33.54 29.18
CA GLU A 283 44.51 34.89 29.03
C GLU A 283 44.82 35.61 30.38
N GLU A 284 44.09 35.31 31.46
CA GLU A 284 44.30 35.95 32.78
C GLU A 284 45.63 35.57 33.50
N THR A 285 46.36 34.55 33.02
CA THR A 285 47.61 34.08 33.68
C THR A 285 48.90 34.69 33.10
N THR A 286 48.86 35.93 32.61
CA THR A 286 49.94 36.49 31.78
C THR A 286 50.48 37.88 32.19
N THR A 287 50.83 38.05 33.47
CA THR A 287 51.70 39.17 33.91
C THR A 287 52.87 38.66 34.75
N GLY A 288 54.08 38.78 34.20
CA GLY A 288 55.33 38.35 34.83
C GLY A 288 55.53 39.00 36.20
N THR A 289 55.49 38.18 37.24
CA THR A 289 55.63 38.63 38.63
C THR A 289 57.11 38.62 39.01
N LYS A 290 57.66 39.79 39.34
CA LYS A 290 59.01 39.91 39.90
C LYS A 290 59.03 39.30 41.30
N VAL A 291 59.59 38.10 41.44
CA VAL A 291 59.75 37.42 42.73
C VAL A 291 60.98 37.99 43.44
N SER A 292 60.79 38.54 44.64
CA SER A 292 61.90 38.98 45.50
C SER A 292 62.69 37.77 46.01
N ALA A 293 63.74 37.38 45.28
CA ALA A 293 64.57 36.21 45.60
C ALA A 293 65.90 36.59 46.27
N SER A 294 66.28 35.81 47.28
CA SER A 294 67.59 35.91 47.93
C SER A 294 68.68 35.20 47.11
N ALA A 295 69.97 35.46 47.40
CA ALA A 295 71.08 34.73 46.77
C ALA A 295 70.95 33.21 46.96
N SER A 296 70.42 32.76 48.10
CA SER A 296 70.10 31.35 48.35
C SER A 296 68.97 30.81 47.47
N ASP A 297 67.96 31.62 47.14
CA ASP A 297 66.87 31.17 46.26
C ASP A 297 67.35 31.05 44.80
N GLN A 298 68.24 31.94 44.37
CA GLN A 298 68.88 31.84 43.06
C GLN A 298 69.71 30.56 42.95
N GLU A 299 70.42 30.17 44.01
CA GLU A 299 71.17 28.92 44.04
C GLU A 299 70.23 27.70 43.95
N LEU A 300 69.17 27.66 44.77
CA LEU A 300 68.16 26.59 44.72
C LEU A 300 67.52 26.47 43.33
N LEU A 301 67.15 27.60 42.72
CA LEU A 301 66.58 27.65 41.37
C LEU A 301 67.59 27.18 40.31
N SER A 302 68.85 27.61 40.41
CA SER A 302 69.90 27.21 39.47
C SER A 302 70.16 25.71 39.52
N VAL A 303 70.18 25.13 40.73
CA VAL A 303 70.40 23.70 40.93
C VAL A 303 69.20 22.89 40.42
N ILE A 304 67.95 23.34 40.62
CA ILE A 304 66.80 22.57 40.15
C ILE A 304 66.70 22.60 38.62
N ILE A 305 67.00 23.74 37.98
CA ILE A 305 67.10 23.83 36.52
C ILE A 305 68.18 22.87 36.03
N TYR A 306 69.31 22.81 36.71
CA TYR A 306 70.38 21.88 36.36
C TYR A 306 69.94 20.42 36.51
N CYS A 307 69.13 20.07 37.52
CA CYS A 307 68.63 18.70 37.68
C CYS A 307 67.61 18.30 36.61
N GLU A 308 66.74 19.22 36.21
CA GLU A 308 65.61 18.93 35.31
C GLU A 308 65.95 19.12 33.82
N ALA A 309 66.89 20.00 33.50
CA ALA A 309 67.22 20.42 32.13
C ALA A 309 68.71 20.27 31.81
N ARG A 310 69.40 19.30 32.45
CA ARG A 310 70.83 19.04 32.17
C ARG A 310 71.03 18.62 30.72
N GLY A 311 71.89 19.33 29.99
CA GLY A 311 72.18 19.03 28.58
C GLY A 311 71.15 19.55 27.59
N GLU A 312 70.07 20.18 28.05
CA GLU A 312 69.05 20.82 27.20
C GLU A 312 69.48 22.23 26.79
N SER A 313 68.79 22.82 25.80
CA SER A 313 69.10 24.17 25.31
C SER A 313 68.85 25.25 26.38
N TYR A 314 69.45 26.44 26.19
CA TYR A 314 69.20 27.59 27.05
C TYR A 314 67.71 27.96 27.12
N LYS A 315 66.98 27.82 26.01
CA LYS A 315 65.54 28.06 25.94
C LYS A 315 64.77 27.12 26.87
N SER A 316 65.18 25.85 26.92
CA SER A 316 64.60 24.83 27.78
C SER A 316 64.87 25.10 29.27
N LYS A 317 66.09 25.53 29.60
CA LYS A 317 66.47 25.98 30.96
C LYS A 317 65.66 27.19 31.41
N LEU A 318 65.45 28.18 30.53
CA LEU A 318 64.57 29.32 30.80
C LEU A 318 63.11 28.89 31.00
N ALA A 319 62.62 27.92 30.23
CA ALA A 319 61.25 27.42 30.36
C ALA A 319 61.03 26.68 31.71
N VAL A 320 61.97 25.85 32.16
CA VAL A 320 61.91 25.23 33.50
C VAL A 320 61.99 26.28 34.60
N ALA A 321 62.90 27.26 34.49
CA ALA A 321 63.01 28.37 35.41
C ALA A 321 61.70 29.18 35.52
N SER A 322 61.08 29.43 34.37
CA SER A 322 59.79 30.12 34.25
C SER A 322 58.68 29.36 34.97
N VAL A 323 58.61 28.03 34.84
CA VAL A 323 57.61 27.21 35.54
C VAL A 323 57.71 27.39 37.05
N VAL A 324 58.92 27.37 37.62
CA VAL A 324 59.10 27.56 39.07
C VAL A 324 58.61 28.93 39.51
N VAL A 325 58.96 29.99 38.79
CA VAL A 325 58.55 31.36 39.12
C VAL A 325 57.06 31.60 38.89
N ASN A 326 56.48 31.01 37.83
CA ASN A 326 55.03 31.04 37.58
C ASN A 326 54.26 30.36 38.72
N ARG A 327 54.77 29.23 39.22
CA ARG A 327 54.18 28.55 40.38
C ARG A 327 54.24 29.44 41.62
N VAL A 328 55.37 30.09 41.89
CA VAL A 328 55.47 31.04 43.01
C VAL A 328 54.44 32.18 42.89
N ALA A 329 54.16 32.65 41.66
CA ALA A 329 53.18 33.69 41.40
C ALA A 329 51.70 33.20 41.44
N SER A 330 51.47 31.89 41.35
CA SER A 330 50.14 31.31 41.30
C SER A 330 49.62 30.97 42.70
N SER A 331 48.37 31.33 43.00
CA SER A 331 47.69 30.96 44.26
C SER A 331 47.52 29.45 44.48
N LYS A 332 47.74 28.64 43.43
CA LYS A 332 47.65 27.16 43.47
C LYS A 332 48.88 26.48 44.07
N PHE A 333 49.98 27.22 44.24
CA PHE A 333 51.27 26.66 44.66
C PHE A 333 51.87 27.47 45.82
N PRO A 334 52.90 26.95 46.50
CA PRO A 334 53.59 27.71 47.55
C PRO A 334 54.17 29.03 47.01
N ASN A 335 54.03 30.10 47.79
CA ASN A 335 54.45 31.47 47.42
C ASN A 335 55.96 31.74 47.60
N SER A 336 56.81 30.71 47.56
CA SER A 336 58.27 30.84 47.64
C SER A 336 58.98 29.80 46.78
N ILE A 337 60.16 30.16 46.26
CA ILE A 337 60.95 29.27 45.39
C ILE A 337 61.28 27.96 46.11
N LYS A 338 61.72 28.07 47.37
CA LYS A 338 61.92 26.91 48.23
C LYS A 338 60.63 26.08 48.39
N GLY A 339 59.49 26.72 48.63
CA GLY A 339 58.21 26.03 48.77
C GLY A 339 57.83 25.23 47.52
N VAL A 340 58.01 25.80 46.33
CA VAL A 340 57.72 25.13 45.05
C VAL A 340 58.68 23.97 44.80
N ILE A 341 59.99 24.17 45.02
CA ILE A 341 61.01 23.14 44.80
C ILE A 341 60.81 21.94 45.74
N TYR A 342 60.52 22.19 47.02
CA TYR A 342 60.34 21.15 48.02
C TYR A 342 58.89 20.62 48.13
N GLN A 343 57.99 21.06 47.27
CA GLN A 343 56.62 20.54 47.25
C GLN A 343 56.64 19.06 46.86
N SER A 344 56.01 18.22 47.69
CA SER A 344 56.01 16.76 47.53
C SER A 344 55.55 16.34 46.12
N GLY A 345 56.35 15.51 45.46
CA GLY A 345 56.04 14.94 44.15
C GLY A 345 56.21 15.89 42.94
N GLN A 346 56.64 17.15 43.13
CA GLN A 346 56.78 18.11 42.02
C GLN A 346 58.11 17.96 41.25
N PHE A 347 59.20 17.70 41.96
CA PHE A 347 60.53 17.53 41.38
C PHE A 347 61.17 16.23 41.90
N SER A 348 61.31 15.24 41.02
CA SER A 348 61.89 13.93 41.37
C SER A 348 63.31 14.01 41.99
N PRO A 349 64.22 14.90 41.52
CA PRO A 349 65.56 15.05 42.08
C PRO A 349 65.59 15.47 43.56
N VAL A 350 64.54 16.14 44.05
CA VAL A 350 64.45 16.58 45.45
C VAL A 350 64.14 15.41 46.36
N GLY A 351 63.21 14.54 45.97
CA GLY A 351 62.87 13.32 46.72
C GLY A 351 63.93 12.22 46.65
N SER A 352 64.71 12.16 45.57
CA SER A 352 65.76 11.15 45.37
C SER A 352 67.11 11.50 46.01
N GLY A 353 67.27 12.71 46.55
CA GLY A 353 68.53 13.19 47.14
C GLY A 353 69.54 13.74 46.14
N ILE A 354 69.27 13.64 44.83
CA ILE A 354 70.14 14.18 43.77
C ILE A 354 70.27 15.70 43.85
N PHE A 355 69.18 16.40 44.17
CA PHE A 355 69.19 17.85 44.37
C PHE A 355 70.11 18.27 45.52
N ALA A 356 70.03 17.57 46.66
CA ALA A 356 70.89 17.84 47.82
C ALA A 356 72.37 17.53 47.53
N TYR A 357 72.64 16.47 46.75
CA TYR A 357 73.99 16.16 46.27
C TYR A 357 74.57 17.31 45.45
N TYR A 358 73.84 17.82 44.46
CA TYR A 358 74.34 18.94 43.65
C TYR A 358 74.41 20.26 44.41
N LEU A 359 73.59 20.46 45.45
CA LEU A 359 73.73 21.64 46.30
C LEU A 359 75.08 21.64 47.05
N ALA A 360 75.52 20.47 47.55
CA ALA A 360 76.72 20.32 48.36
C ALA A 360 78.04 20.07 47.60
N ASN A 361 77.98 19.73 46.30
CA ASN A 361 79.15 19.37 45.49
C ASN A 361 79.39 20.35 44.32
N GLU A 362 80.56 20.25 43.69
CA GLU A 362 80.89 21.00 42.47
C GLU A 362 80.01 20.58 41.29
N LYS A 363 79.66 21.55 40.45
CA LYS A 363 78.80 21.36 39.27
C LYS A 363 79.66 21.40 38.01
N ASN A 364 79.39 20.50 37.07
CA ASN A 364 80.18 20.33 35.84
C ASN A 364 79.61 21.18 34.68
N ASP A 365 80.08 20.92 33.46
CA ASP A 365 79.70 21.64 32.23
C ASP A 365 78.18 21.85 32.09
N GLY A 366 77.80 23.10 31.76
CA GLY A 366 76.40 23.51 31.53
C GLY A 366 75.69 24.14 32.74
N TYR A 367 76.30 24.16 33.93
CA TYR A 367 75.74 24.81 35.12
C TYR A 367 75.68 26.34 35.01
N SER A 368 76.67 26.97 34.35
CA SER A 368 76.70 28.43 34.16
C SER A 368 75.48 28.97 33.43
N ASP A 369 74.95 28.22 32.45
CA ASP A 369 73.71 28.55 31.75
C ASP A 369 72.48 28.41 32.64
N CYS A 370 72.48 27.46 33.58
CA CYS A 370 71.38 27.31 34.55
C CYS A 370 71.35 28.50 35.51
N VAL A 371 72.52 28.96 35.95
CA VAL A 371 72.65 30.18 36.78
C VAL A 371 72.21 31.42 36.02
N LYS A 372 72.59 31.55 34.75
CA LYS A 372 72.13 32.66 33.89
C LYS A 372 70.61 32.64 33.71
N ALA A 373 70.02 31.48 33.41
CA ALA A 373 68.57 31.34 33.24
C ALA A 373 67.82 31.64 34.55
N ALA A 374 68.29 31.14 35.69
CA ALA A 374 67.73 31.46 37.00
C ALA A 374 67.77 32.98 37.25
N LYS A 375 68.94 33.60 37.06
CA LYS A 375 69.12 35.04 37.26
C LYS A 375 68.19 35.85 36.35
N GLU A 376 68.14 35.52 35.06
CA GLU A 376 67.30 36.23 34.10
C GLU A 376 65.83 36.21 34.51
N ILE A 377 65.28 35.04 34.86
CA ILE A 377 63.87 34.94 35.28
C ILE A 377 63.62 35.68 36.61
N LEU A 378 64.54 35.59 37.57
CA LEU A 378 64.40 36.30 38.86
C LEU A 378 64.46 37.82 38.71
N GLU A 379 65.23 38.32 37.73
CA GLU A 379 65.32 39.75 37.42
C GLU A 379 64.15 40.26 36.56
N GLY A 380 63.24 39.38 36.14
CA GLY A 380 62.06 39.70 35.33
C GLY A 380 62.34 39.73 33.82
N GLY A 381 63.31 38.93 33.36
CA GLY A 381 63.61 38.72 31.94
C GLY A 381 62.58 37.87 31.20
N SER A 382 62.96 37.31 30.05
CA SER A 382 61.99 36.65 29.15
C SER A 382 61.44 35.36 29.75
N GLN A 383 60.14 35.33 30.08
CA GLN A 383 59.49 34.24 30.80
C GLN A 383 58.47 33.49 29.94
N PHE A 384 58.46 32.16 30.07
CA PHE A 384 57.43 31.28 29.49
C PHE A 384 56.22 31.17 30.42
N LYS A 385 55.02 30.90 29.89
CA LYS A 385 53.75 30.95 30.65
C LYS A 385 53.33 29.62 31.30
N TYR A 386 54.15 28.58 31.19
CA TYR A 386 53.77 27.22 31.59
C TYR A 386 53.82 27.03 33.11
N LEU A 387 52.90 26.23 33.65
CA LEU A 387 52.90 25.82 35.07
C LEU A 387 53.37 24.39 35.25
N TYR A 388 53.45 23.61 34.19
CA TYR A 388 53.87 22.22 34.24
C TYR A 388 54.85 21.91 33.11
N PHE A 389 55.70 20.92 33.36
CA PHE A 389 56.50 20.32 32.31
C PHE A 389 56.64 18.82 32.57
N ARG A 390 56.84 18.06 31.50
CA ARG A 390 57.14 16.62 31.51
C ARG A 390 58.10 16.31 30.38
N THR A 391 58.81 15.20 30.47
CA THR A 391 59.53 14.67 29.30
C THR A 391 58.52 14.28 28.21
N VAL A 392 58.91 14.40 26.94
CA VAL A 392 58.05 14.06 25.79
C VAL A 392 57.52 12.63 25.89
N GLU A 393 58.35 11.69 26.35
CA GLU A 393 57.94 10.31 26.53
C GLU A 393 56.88 10.15 27.64
N SER A 394 57.06 10.81 28.78
CA SER A 394 56.10 10.77 29.89
C SER A 394 54.76 11.39 29.51
N ALA A 395 54.79 12.53 28.82
CA ALA A 395 53.59 13.24 28.38
C ALA A 395 52.77 12.41 27.37
N LYS A 396 53.43 11.77 26.39
CA LYS A 396 52.77 10.86 25.43
C LYS A 396 52.07 9.69 26.13
N LYS A 397 52.71 9.05 27.12
CA LYS A 397 52.11 7.96 27.90
C LYS A 397 50.89 8.42 28.70
N ALA A 398 50.86 9.68 29.12
CA ALA A 398 49.78 10.27 29.90
C ALA A 398 48.68 10.94 29.05
N GLY A 399 48.81 10.97 27.71
CA GLY A 399 47.87 11.67 26.82
C GLY A 399 47.92 13.20 26.95
N ILE A 400 49.02 13.76 27.49
CA ILE A 400 49.18 15.20 27.72
C ILE A 400 49.83 15.83 26.49
N SER A 401 49.21 16.88 25.96
CA SER A 401 49.73 17.70 24.86
C SER A 401 50.13 19.08 25.36
N GLY A 402 51.09 19.72 24.69
CA GLY A 402 51.63 21.02 25.08
C GLY A 402 52.73 21.47 24.13
N THR A 403 53.41 22.55 24.49
CA THR A 403 54.50 23.09 23.66
C THR A 403 55.77 22.27 23.86
N VAL A 404 56.29 21.69 22.77
CA VAL A 404 57.53 20.93 22.78
C VAL A 404 58.73 21.88 22.69
N ILE A 405 59.60 21.86 23.70
CA ILE A 405 60.90 22.53 23.70
C ILE A 405 61.95 21.46 24.04
N ASP A 406 62.79 21.13 23.08
CA ASP A 406 63.73 20.00 23.12
C ASP A 406 63.03 18.68 23.54
N ASN A 407 63.53 17.98 24.56
CA ASN A 407 62.93 16.73 25.05
C ASN A 407 61.82 16.93 26.11
N MET A 408 61.30 18.15 26.25
CA MET A 408 60.27 18.49 27.24
C MET A 408 59.00 19.05 26.60
N ILE A 409 57.86 18.68 27.17
CA ILE A 409 56.54 19.24 26.89
C ILE A 409 56.15 20.12 28.06
N PHE A 410 55.89 21.38 27.75
CA PHE A 410 55.42 22.38 28.71
C PHE A 410 53.93 22.66 28.47
N TYR A 411 53.15 22.71 29.55
CA TYR A 411 51.69 22.85 29.53
C TYR A 411 51.15 23.56 30.77
#